data_AF-A0A9E0VT06-F1
#
_entry.id   AF-A0A9E0VT06-F1
#
_cell.length_a   1.000
_cell.length_b   1.000
_cell.length_c   1.000
_cell.angle_alpha   90.00
_cell.angle_beta   90.00
_cell.angle_gamma   90.00
#
_symmetry.space_group_name_H-M   'P 1'
#
loop_
_entity.id
_entity.type
_entity.pdbx_description
1 polymer ?
#
loop_
_entity_poly.entity_id
_entity_poly.type
_entity_poly.pdbx_seq_one_letter_code
_entity_poly.pdbx_strand_id
1 'polypeptide(L)'
;MKQYLDLMRHIRDTGVRKEDRTGTGTMSVFGYQMRFPLEEGFPLVTTKKVHLKSIIHELLWFIQGDTNIRYLVQNGVNIWNDWPFQSWLRETGQDQDFPMYTPEWREQKKLFVERVKVDEPFAAQYGELGPVYGHQWRNFEGVDQLAQL
;
A
#
# COMPACT_ATOMS: atom_id res chain seq x y z
N MET A 1 -0.89 20.61 10.97
CA MET A 1 -1.64 20.48 9.69
C MET A 1 -1.22 21.48 8.64
N LYS A 2 -0.88 22.72 9.03
CA LYS A 2 -0.36 23.75 8.15
C LYS A 2 0.78 23.25 7.25
N GLN A 3 1.70 22.44 7.79
CA GLN A 3 2.84 21.84 7.06
C GLN A 3 2.42 21.06 5.81
N TYR A 4 1.44 20.16 5.92
CA TYR A 4 0.93 19.38 4.79
C TYR A 4 0.22 20.28 3.76
N LEU A 5 -0.60 21.24 4.21
CA LEU A 5 -1.30 22.17 3.33
C LEU A 5 -0.35 23.14 2.61
N ASP A 6 0.74 23.53 3.26
CA ASP A 6 1.81 24.33 2.66
C ASP A 6 2.51 23.56 1.56
N LEU A 7 2.82 22.27 1.77
CA LEU A 7 3.35 21.40 0.71
C LEU A 7 2.38 21.29 -0.49
N MET A 8 1.09 21.07 -0.23
CA MET A 8 0.08 20.99 -1.31
C MET A 8 -0.01 22.29 -2.11
N ARG A 9 0.01 23.45 -1.44
CA ARG A 9 0.05 24.77 -2.11
C ARG A 9 1.34 24.94 -2.91
N HIS A 10 2.48 24.58 -2.34
CA HIS A 10 3.77 24.70 -3.00
C HIS A 10 3.84 23.87 -4.29
N ILE A 11 3.38 22.61 -4.26
CA ILE A 11 3.30 21.75 -5.46
C ILE A 11 2.37 22.37 -6.51
N ARG A 12 1.21 22.89 -6.09
CA ARG A 12 0.24 23.50 -7.00
C ARG A 12 0.79 24.76 -7.67
N ASP A 13 1.44 25.63 -6.91
CA ASP A 13 1.82 26.98 -7.36
C ASP A 13 3.19 27.00 -8.05
N THR A 14 4.09 26.08 -7.71
CA THR A 14 5.49 26.07 -8.20
C THR A 14 5.91 24.76 -8.86
N GLY A 15 5.08 23.72 -8.79
CA GLY A 15 5.42 22.40 -9.34
C GLY A 15 5.60 22.44 -10.86
N VAL A 16 6.46 21.57 -11.35
CA VAL A 16 6.69 21.37 -12.79
C VAL A 16 5.88 20.16 -13.25
N ARG A 17 5.24 20.28 -14.42
CA ARG A 17 4.53 19.16 -15.03
C ARG A 17 5.53 18.09 -15.49
N LYS A 18 5.30 16.84 -15.10
CA LYS A 18 6.15 15.70 -15.46
C LYS A 18 5.31 14.46 -15.73
N GLU A 19 5.71 13.68 -16.73
CA GLU A 19 5.14 12.35 -16.96
C GLU A 19 5.61 11.35 -15.89
N ASP A 20 4.79 10.34 -15.62
CA ASP A 20 5.06 9.29 -14.64
C ASP A 20 4.76 7.90 -15.20
N ARG A 21 5.20 6.85 -14.49
CA ARG A 21 5.08 5.46 -14.92
C ARG A 21 3.63 5.01 -15.14
N THR A 22 2.64 5.65 -14.51
CA THR A 22 1.22 5.32 -14.70
C THR A 22 0.62 5.93 -15.96
N GLY A 23 1.31 6.87 -16.61
CA GLY A 23 0.80 7.61 -17.78
C GLY A 23 -0.21 8.71 -17.43
N THR A 24 -0.47 8.98 -16.15
CA THR A 24 -1.42 10.03 -15.72
C THR A 24 -0.83 11.43 -15.86
N GLY A 25 0.47 11.55 -15.58
CA GLY A 25 1.16 12.82 -15.42
C GLY A 25 0.97 13.42 -14.03
N THR A 26 1.95 14.24 -13.61
CA THR A 26 2.02 14.81 -12.26
C THR A 26 2.45 16.28 -12.29
N MET A 27 2.11 17.01 -11.23
CA MET A 27 2.79 18.25 -10.84
C MET A 27 3.79 17.89 -9.74
N SER A 28 5.06 18.25 -9.92
CA SER A 28 6.14 17.73 -9.09
C SER A 28 7.09 18.82 -8.61
N VAL A 29 7.58 18.68 -7.38
CA VAL A 29 8.70 19.40 -6.80
C VAL A 29 9.73 18.37 -6.32
N PHE A 30 11.01 18.72 -6.31
CA PHE A 30 12.08 17.84 -5.85
C PHE A 30 12.75 18.41 -4.60
N GLY A 31 12.81 17.60 -3.54
CA GLY A 31 13.34 18.00 -2.24
C GLY A 31 12.38 18.90 -1.46
N TYR A 32 11.73 18.34 -0.44
CA TYR A 32 10.89 19.11 0.48
C TYR A 32 10.96 18.49 1.87
N GLN A 33 10.98 19.31 2.91
CA GLN A 33 11.05 18.84 4.29
C GLN A 33 9.87 19.38 5.10
N MET A 34 9.25 18.50 5.89
CA MET A 34 8.22 18.85 6.87
C MET A 34 8.67 18.43 8.27
N ARG A 35 8.15 19.12 9.29
CA ARG A 35 8.40 18.80 10.71
C ARG A 35 7.06 18.78 11.45
N PHE A 36 6.85 17.76 12.25
CA PHE A 36 5.64 17.55 13.04
C PHE A 36 6.04 17.32 14.50
N PRO A 37 5.91 18.32 15.39
CA PRO A 37 6.12 18.12 16.83
C PRO A 37 5.03 17.16 17.36
N LEU A 38 5.44 16.02 17.91
CA LEU A 38 4.52 14.99 18.37
C LEU A 38 3.96 15.28 19.76
N GLU A 39 4.63 16.13 20.52
CA GLU A 39 4.17 16.70 21.79
C GLU A 39 2.93 17.60 21.62
N GLU A 40 2.73 18.19 20.43
CA GLU A 40 1.53 18.96 20.09
C GLU A 40 0.34 18.05 19.68
N GLY A 41 0.58 16.75 19.53
CA GLY A 41 -0.44 15.73 19.23
C GLY A 41 -0.09 14.82 18.06
N PHE A 42 -0.98 13.87 17.79
CA PHE A 42 -0.81 12.92 16.69
C PHE A 42 -1.14 13.60 15.34
N PRO A 43 -0.22 13.64 14.36
CA PRO A 43 -0.36 14.44 13.14
C PRO A 43 -1.29 13.80 12.08
N LEU A 44 -2.46 13.32 12.48
CA LEU A 44 -3.48 12.83 11.55
C LEU A 44 -4.14 14.00 10.83
N VAL A 45 -4.30 13.89 9.50
CA VAL A 45 -4.97 14.92 8.70
C VAL A 45 -6.44 15.05 9.09
N THR A 46 -6.87 16.26 9.40
CA THR A 46 -8.26 16.58 9.81
C THR A 46 -9.09 17.24 8.72
N THR A 47 -8.47 17.83 7.70
CA THR A 47 -9.15 18.47 6.57
C THR A 47 -9.78 17.49 5.59
N LYS A 48 -9.53 16.19 5.77
CA LYS A 48 -10.16 15.07 5.08
C LYS A 48 -10.10 13.85 5.99
N LYS A 49 -11.19 13.09 6.10
CA LYS A 49 -11.21 11.85 6.87
C LYS A 49 -10.19 10.86 6.33
N VAL A 50 -9.33 10.34 7.21
CA VAL A 50 -8.34 9.30 6.93
C VAL A 50 -8.83 7.98 7.51
N HIS A 51 -8.60 6.87 6.81
CA HIS A 51 -8.96 5.54 7.27
C HIS A 51 -7.89 4.99 8.25
N LEU A 52 -7.89 5.49 9.48
CA LEU A 52 -6.87 5.19 10.51
C LEU A 52 -6.68 3.68 10.75
N LYS A 53 -7.76 2.88 10.69
CA LYS A 53 -7.71 1.42 10.83
C LYS A 53 -6.70 0.79 9.85
N SER A 54 -6.70 1.23 8.58
CA SER A 54 -5.76 0.69 7.59
C SER A 54 -4.32 1.03 7.92
N ILE A 55 -4.04 2.25 8.38
CA ILE A 55 -2.68 2.68 8.74
C ILE A 55 -2.14 1.83 9.89
N ILE A 56 -2.96 1.58 10.92
CA ILE A 56 -2.54 0.80 12.08
C ILE A 56 -2.25 -0.64 11.69
N HIS A 57 -3.17 -1.32 10.99
CA HIS A 57 -2.95 -2.71 10.60
C HIS A 57 -1.80 -2.87 9.59
N GLU A 58 -1.62 -1.93 8.66
CA GLU A 58 -0.47 -1.94 7.76
C GLU A 58 0.85 -1.82 8.55
N LEU A 59 0.93 -0.91 9.51
CA LEU A 59 2.12 -0.77 10.35
C LEU A 59 2.38 -2.03 11.19
N LEU A 60 1.35 -2.63 11.79
CA LEU A 60 1.49 -3.88 12.55
C LEU A 60 1.97 -5.02 11.66
N TRP A 61 1.44 -5.13 10.43
CA TRP A 61 1.86 -6.11 9.44
C TRP A 61 3.33 -5.95 9.04
N PHE A 62 3.79 -4.71 8.80
CA PHE A 62 5.20 -4.43 8.55
C PHE A 62 6.09 -4.78 9.76
N ILE A 63 5.70 -4.38 10.96
CA ILE A 63 6.48 -4.67 12.17
C ILE A 63 6.55 -6.17 12.41
N GLN A 64 5.52 -6.95 12.09
CA GLN A 64 5.55 -8.41 12.20
C GLN A 64 6.48 -9.10 11.19
N GLY A 65 6.91 -8.38 10.15
CA GLY A 65 7.75 -8.92 9.09
C GLY A 65 6.99 -9.70 8.03
N ASP A 66 5.66 -9.63 8.04
CA ASP A 66 4.80 -10.38 7.13
C ASP A 66 4.77 -9.71 5.74
N THR A 67 4.61 -10.53 4.71
CA THR A 67 4.56 -10.17 3.28
C THR A 67 3.30 -10.67 2.59
N ASN A 68 2.46 -11.41 3.31
CA ASN A 68 1.21 -11.94 2.80
C ASN A 68 0.04 -10.98 3.10
N ILE A 69 -0.81 -10.73 2.11
CA ILE A 69 -1.98 -9.85 2.29
C ILE A 69 -3.11 -10.50 3.13
N ARG A 70 -3.04 -11.79 3.47
CA ARG A 70 -4.07 -12.50 4.25
C ARG A 70 -4.39 -11.80 5.56
N TYR A 71 -3.38 -11.39 6.32
CA TYR A 71 -3.58 -10.62 7.55
C TYR A 71 -4.37 -9.33 7.29
N LEU A 72 -4.01 -8.58 6.25
CA LEU A 72 -4.64 -7.31 5.91
C LEU A 72 -6.12 -7.50 5.54
N VAL A 73 -6.44 -8.46 4.66
CA VAL A 73 -7.82 -8.70 4.22
C VAL A 73 -8.70 -9.24 5.33
N GLN A 74 -8.16 -10.06 6.24
CA GLN A 74 -8.87 -10.52 7.45
C GLN A 74 -9.24 -9.34 8.37
N ASN A 75 -8.40 -8.30 8.40
CA ASN A 75 -8.64 -7.07 9.16
C ASN A 75 -9.43 -6.01 8.36
N GLY A 76 -9.93 -6.34 7.16
CA GLY A 76 -10.71 -5.44 6.32
C GLY A 76 -9.87 -4.32 5.69
N VAL A 77 -8.58 -4.55 5.49
CA VAL A 77 -7.64 -3.63 4.83
C VAL A 77 -7.37 -4.13 3.42
N ASN A 78 -7.64 -3.29 2.43
CA ASN A 78 -7.62 -3.68 1.01
C ASN A 78 -6.59 -2.90 0.17
N ILE A 79 -5.75 -2.09 0.81
CA ILE A 79 -4.85 -1.14 0.13
C ILE A 79 -3.72 -1.80 -0.65
N TRP A 80 -3.48 -3.12 -0.45
CA TRP A 80 -2.45 -3.93 -1.11
C TRP A 80 -3.03 -5.00 -2.05
N ASN A 81 -4.35 -5.08 -2.24
CA ASN A 81 -4.98 -6.23 -2.93
C ASN A 81 -4.70 -6.28 -4.44
N ASP A 82 -4.43 -5.12 -5.06
CA ASP A 82 -4.32 -5.02 -6.52
C ASP A 82 -3.08 -5.73 -7.07
N TRP A 83 -1.96 -5.72 -6.34
CA TRP A 83 -0.70 -6.32 -6.76
C TRP A 83 -0.72 -7.85 -6.81
N PRO A 84 -1.08 -8.57 -5.72
CA PRO A 84 -1.13 -10.03 -5.74
C PRO A 84 -2.26 -10.53 -6.64
N PHE A 85 -3.37 -9.77 -6.74
CA PHE A 85 -4.44 -10.09 -7.69
C PHE A 85 -3.95 -10.03 -9.14
N GLN A 86 -3.21 -8.99 -9.52
CA GLN A 86 -2.60 -8.88 -10.84
C GLN A 86 -1.53 -9.95 -11.09
N SER A 87 -0.76 -10.34 -10.07
CA SER A 87 0.18 -11.47 -10.19
C SER A 87 -0.57 -12.78 -10.47
N TRP A 88 -1.59 -13.06 -9.66
CA TRP A 88 -2.44 -14.24 -9.80
C TRP A 88 -3.09 -14.34 -11.18
N LEU A 89 -3.66 -13.24 -11.71
CA LEU A 89 -4.23 -13.22 -13.06
C LEU A 89 -3.19 -13.60 -14.12
N ARG A 90 -1.97 -13.03 -14.06
CA ARG A 90 -0.89 -13.36 -15.01
C ARG A 90 -0.40 -14.80 -14.87
N GLU A 91 -0.19 -15.27 -13.64
CA GLU A 91 0.28 -16.63 -13.35
C GLU A 91 -0.72 -17.70 -13.81
N THR A 92 -2.01 -17.37 -13.83
CA THR A 92 -3.09 -18.26 -14.28
C THR A 92 -3.55 -18.01 -15.71
N GLY A 93 -2.94 -17.05 -16.42
CA GLY A 93 -3.28 -16.71 -17.81
C GLY A 93 -4.64 -16.04 -18.01
N GLN A 94 -5.18 -15.40 -16.98
CA GLN A 94 -6.49 -14.72 -16.98
C GLN A 94 -6.39 -13.19 -17.14
N ASP A 95 -5.19 -12.64 -17.33
CA ASP A 95 -4.95 -11.19 -17.36
C ASP A 95 -5.63 -10.48 -18.55
N GLN A 96 -5.79 -11.17 -19.68
CA GLN A 96 -6.53 -10.67 -20.85
C GLN A 96 -8.05 -10.71 -20.64
N ASP A 97 -8.55 -11.70 -19.88
CA ASP A 97 -9.98 -11.87 -19.60
C ASP A 97 -10.51 -10.80 -18.62
N PHE A 98 -9.63 -10.31 -17.74
CA PHE A 98 -9.95 -9.29 -16.75
C PHE A 98 -9.04 -8.06 -16.90
N PRO A 99 -9.29 -7.16 -17.88
CA PRO A 99 -8.53 -5.93 -18.02
C PRO A 99 -8.64 -5.05 -16.77
N MET A 100 -7.53 -4.42 -16.36
CA MET A 100 -7.47 -3.67 -15.11
C MET A 100 -8.54 -2.56 -15.01
N TYR A 101 -9.21 -2.49 -13.86
CA TYR A 101 -10.25 -1.51 -13.51
C TYR A 101 -11.60 -1.63 -14.25
N THR A 102 -11.82 -2.67 -15.07
CA THR A 102 -13.16 -2.97 -15.60
C THR A 102 -14.11 -3.48 -14.49
N PRO A 103 -15.44 -3.45 -14.71
CA PRO A 103 -16.39 -4.04 -13.77
C PRO A 103 -16.09 -5.51 -13.45
N GLU A 104 -15.73 -6.31 -14.45
CA GLU A 104 -15.43 -7.73 -14.33
C GLU A 104 -14.17 -7.95 -13.50
N TRP A 105 -13.13 -7.13 -13.72
CA TRP A 105 -11.91 -7.15 -12.91
C TRP A 105 -12.18 -6.83 -11.44
N ARG A 106 -13.07 -5.85 -11.17
CA ARG A 106 -13.45 -5.49 -9.79
C ARG A 106 -14.20 -6.62 -9.12
N GLU A 107 -15.07 -7.33 -9.83
CA GLU A 107 -15.82 -8.46 -9.28
C GLU A 107 -14.90 -9.66 -9.02
N GLN A 108 -14.06 -9.99 -9.99
CA GLN A 108 -13.08 -11.06 -9.85
C GLN A 108 -12.10 -10.79 -8.71
N LYS A 109 -11.73 -9.53 -8.48
CA LYS A 109 -10.89 -9.14 -7.34
C LYS A 109 -11.58 -9.42 -6.00
N LYS A 110 -12.89 -9.21 -5.89
CA LYS A 110 -13.61 -9.54 -4.64
C LYS A 110 -13.55 -11.04 -4.36
N LEU A 111 -13.76 -11.86 -5.38
CA LEU A 111 -13.67 -13.32 -5.27
C LEU A 111 -12.26 -13.77 -4.86
N PHE A 112 -11.23 -13.18 -5.47
CA PHE A 112 -9.84 -13.40 -5.09
C PHE A 112 -9.58 -13.04 -3.62
N VAL A 113 -10.03 -11.87 -3.18
CA VAL A 113 -9.82 -11.39 -1.80
C VAL A 113 -10.53 -12.27 -0.78
N GLU A 114 -11.78 -12.67 -1.05
CA GLU A 114 -12.50 -13.60 -0.18
C GLU A 114 -11.81 -14.96 -0.13
N ARG A 115 -11.28 -15.45 -1.25
CA ARG A 115 -10.52 -16.70 -1.27
C ARG A 115 -9.22 -16.59 -0.45
N VAL A 116 -8.43 -15.54 -0.63
CA VAL A 116 -7.23 -15.26 0.19
C VAL A 116 -7.56 -15.23 1.69
N LYS A 117 -8.74 -14.73 2.05
CA LYS A 117 -9.17 -14.62 3.45
C LYS A 117 -9.46 -15.97 4.10
N VAL A 118 -10.04 -16.93 3.36
CA VAL A 118 -10.56 -18.20 3.90
C VAL A 118 -9.70 -19.42 3.56
N ASP A 119 -9.05 -19.46 2.41
CA ASP A 119 -8.29 -20.59 1.87
C ASP A 119 -6.79 -20.35 2.12
N GLU A 120 -6.24 -21.01 3.14
CA GLU A 120 -4.85 -20.81 3.56
C GLU A 120 -3.81 -21.27 2.52
N PRO A 121 -3.95 -22.45 1.90
CA PRO A 121 -3.08 -22.83 0.77
C PRO A 121 -3.12 -21.82 -0.38
N PHE A 122 -4.30 -21.32 -0.74
CA PHE A 122 -4.42 -20.31 -1.79
C PHE A 122 -3.74 -18.99 -1.39
N ALA A 123 -3.91 -18.56 -0.15
CA ALA A 123 -3.26 -17.36 0.36
C ALA A 123 -1.74 -17.49 0.42
N ALA A 124 -1.21 -18.64 0.84
CA ALA A 124 0.22 -18.90 0.87
C ALA A 124 0.84 -18.85 -0.53
N GLN A 125 0.09 -19.29 -1.56
CA GLN A 125 0.58 -19.27 -2.93
C GLN A 125 0.43 -17.89 -3.60
N TYR A 126 -0.72 -17.23 -3.47
CA TYR A 126 -1.07 -16.06 -4.28
C TYR A 126 -1.25 -14.76 -3.48
N GLY A 127 -1.17 -14.82 -2.15
CA GLY A 127 -1.26 -13.65 -1.27
C GLY A 127 0.08 -12.96 -1.02
N GLU A 128 1.19 -13.54 -1.47
CA GLU A 128 2.53 -13.00 -1.25
C GLU A 128 2.84 -11.80 -2.15
N LEU A 129 3.43 -10.76 -1.56
CA LEU A 129 3.92 -9.57 -2.28
C LEU A 129 5.42 -9.64 -2.59
N GLY A 130 6.11 -10.68 -2.12
CA GLY A 130 7.57 -10.74 -2.12
C GLY A 130 8.19 -9.85 -1.02
N PRO A 131 9.47 -9.47 -1.15
CA PRO A 131 10.25 -8.89 -0.05
C PRO A 131 9.97 -7.37 0.12
N VAL A 132 8.74 -7.03 0.49
CA VAL A 132 8.29 -5.66 0.82
C VAL A 132 8.79 -5.21 2.20
N TYR A 133 8.32 -4.05 2.69
CA TYR A 133 8.83 -3.39 3.90
C TYR A 133 9.00 -4.32 5.10
N GLY A 134 8.02 -5.16 5.42
CA GLY A 134 8.10 -6.07 6.58
C GLY A 134 9.31 -7.01 6.49
N HIS A 135 9.49 -7.67 5.35
CA HIS A 135 10.66 -8.50 5.09
C HIS A 135 11.96 -7.72 5.22
N GLN A 136 12.06 -6.54 4.59
CA GLN A 136 13.27 -5.73 4.67
C GLN A 136 13.59 -5.25 6.09
N TRP A 137 12.58 -4.93 6.90
CA TRP A 137 12.76 -4.45 8.26
C TRP A 137 13.14 -5.55 9.24
N ARG A 138 12.59 -6.75 9.07
CA ARG A 138 12.73 -7.87 10.02
C ARG A 138 13.66 -8.98 9.54
N ASN A 139 14.03 -9.00 8.26
CA ASN A 139 14.85 -10.05 7.65
C ASN A 139 15.57 -9.54 6.38
N PHE A 140 16.40 -8.51 6.49
CA PHE A 140 17.27 -8.07 5.40
C PHE A 140 18.44 -9.05 5.28
N GLU A 141 18.34 -10.02 4.38
CA GLU A 141 19.39 -11.04 4.17
C GLU A 141 19.79 -11.76 5.47
N GLY A 142 18.81 -12.06 6.34
CA GLY A 142 19.05 -12.68 7.65
C GLY A 142 19.20 -11.69 8.81
N VAL A 143 19.16 -10.38 8.55
CA VAL A 143 19.30 -9.32 9.57
C VAL A 143 17.95 -8.71 9.96
N ASP A 144 17.59 -8.81 11.24
CA ASP A 144 16.46 -8.06 11.80
C ASP A 144 16.92 -6.64 12.16
N GLN A 145 16.69 -5.69 11.25
CA GLN A 145 17.13 -4.30 11.41
C GLN A 145 16.38 -3.61 12.56
N LEU A 146 15.08 -3.84 12.71
CA LEU A 146 14.29 -3.20 13.77
C LEU A 146 14.69 -3.67 15.17
N ALA A 147 15.09 -4.94 15.32
CA ALA A 147 15.55 -5.46 16.60
C ALA A 147 16.95 -4.96 17.01
N GLN A 148 17.71 -4.39 16.08
CA GLN A 148 19.10 -3.96 16.30
C GLN A 148 19.27 -2.43 16.48
N LEU A 149 18.18 -1.66 16.37
CA LEU A 149 18.18 -0.20 16.50
C LEU A 149 18.18 0.29 17.96
#